data_AF-A0A914RGU3-F1
#
_entry.id   AF-A0A914RGU3-F1
#
_cell.length_a   1.000
_cell.length_b   1.000
_cell.length_c   1.000
_cell.angle_alpha   90.00
_cell.angle_beta   90.00
_cell.angle_gamma   90.00
#
_symmetry.space_group_name_H-M   'P 1'
#
loop_
_entity.id
_entity.type
_entity.pdbx_description
1 polymer ?
#
loop_
_entity_poly.entity_id
_entity_poly.type
_entity_poly.pdbx_seq_one_letter_code
_entity_poly.pdbx_strand_id
1 'polypeptide(L)'
;MRKRLFQHDYRGAFAIFDNILRHNPDSPRAHFGKARAFDIRSEMDADKAFLDMAINEYQEVLDCDDTPDALFRYCFYTRSLTSIKYLSGCCQSSGSFY
;
A
#
# COMPACT_ATOMS: atom_id res chain seq x y z
N MET A 1 -5.66 29.52 10.32
CA MET A 1 -6.41 28.35 9.81
C MET A 1 -5.54 27.53 8.85
N ARG A 2 -5.17 26.30 9.20
CA ARG A 2 -4.99 25.18 8.25
C ARG A 2 -5.21 23.88 9.04
N LYS A 3 -6.00 22.99 8.44
CA LYS A 3 -6.71 21.87 9.05
C LYS A 3 -5.82 21.00 9.94
N ARG A 4 -6.39 20.56 11.07
CA ARG A 4 -5.90 19.42 11.87
C ARG A 4 -5.42 18.33 10.91
N LEU A 5 -4.15 17.96 11.04
CA LEU A 5 -3.59 16.75 10.45
C LEU A 5 -4.56 15.62 10.80
N PHE A 6 -5.31 15.16 9.79
CA PHE A 6 -5.97 13.88 9.86
C PHE A 6 -4.85 12.90 10.12
N GLN A 7 -4.71 12.45 11.36
CA GLN A 7 -3.84 11.33 11.67
C GLN A 7 -4.41 10.19 10.85
N HIS A 8 -3.74 9.86 9.76
CA HIS A 8 -4.06 8.68 9.01
C HIS A 8 -3.81 7.51 9.97
N ASP A 9 -4.88 6.99 10.56
CA ASP A 9 -4.78 5.98 11.60
C ASP A 9 -4.55 4.61 10.95
N TYR A 10 -3.37 4.45 10.32
CA TYR A 10 -2.98 3.22 9.63
C TYR A 10 -2.97 2.04 10.59
N ARG A 11 -2.65 2.29 11.87
CA ARG A 11 -2.66 1.28 12.92
C ARG A 11 -4.06 0.71 13.12
N GLY A 12 -5.08 1.58 13.15
CA GLY A 12 -6.48 1.16 13.15
C GLY A 12 -6.88 0.42 11.87
N ALA A 13 -6.43 0.90 10.70
CA ALA A 13 -6.71 0.24 9.42
C ALA A 13 -6.13 -1.18 9.36
N PHE A 14 -4.87 -1.37 9.77
CA PHE A 14 -4.25 -2.69 9.83
C PHE A 14 -5.01 -3.63 10.77
N ALA A 15 -5.42 -3.16 11.95
CA ALA A 15 -6.20 -3.98 12.88
C ALA A 15 -7.56 -4.45 12.29
N ILE A 16 -8.22 -3.59 11.51
CA ILE A 16 -9.46 -3.96 10.81
C ILE A 16 -9.18 -5.01 9.73
N PHE A 17 -8.17 -4.79 8.89
CA PHE A 17 -7.82 -5.74 7.82
C PHE A 17 -7.34 -7.07 8.37
N ASP A 18 -6.54 -7.07 9.43
CA ASP A 18 -6.10 -8.30 10.09
C ASP A 18 -7.28 -9.07 10.69
N ASN A 19 -8.31 -8.38 11.20
CA ASN A 19 -9.53 -9.04 11.65
C ASN A 19 -10.30 -9.67 10.46
N ILE A 20 -10.41 -8.96 9.34
CA ILE A 20 -11.06 -9.49 8.14
C ILE A 20 -10.31 -10.72 7.61
N LEU A 21 -8.98 -10.65 7.52
CA LEU A 21 -8.13 -11.75 7.06
C LEU A 21 -8.19 -12.98 7.99
N ARG A 22 -8.48 -12.81 9.28
CA ARG A 22 -8.75 -13.93 10.19
C ARG A 22 -10.05 -14.68 9.86
N HIS A 23 -11.06 -13.95 9.39
CA HIS A 23 -12.35 -14.54 9.05
C HIS A 23 -12.41 -15.03 7.60
N ASN A 24 -11.70 -14.35 6.70
CA ASN A 24 -11.60 -14.69 5.29
C ASN A 24 -10.16 -14.44 4.80
N PRO A 25 -9.29 -15.46 4.87
CA PRO A 25 -7.87 -15.31 4.54
C PRO A 25 -7.65 -14.98 3.07
N ASP A 26 -8.46 -15.52 2.16
CA ASP A 26 -8.29 -15.33 0.71
C ASP A 26 -9.13 -14.17 0.17
N SER A 27 -9.42 -13.14 0.98
CA SER A 27 -10.21 -12.01 0.51
C SER A 27 -9.31 -11.03 -0.26
N PRO A 28 -9.43 -10.94 -1.61
CA PRO A 28 -8.57 -10.02 -2.38
C PRO A 28 -8.83 -8.55 -2.01
N ARG A 29 -10.04 -8.24 -1.53
CA ARG A 29 -10.39 -6.89 -1.11
C ARG A 29 -9.73 -6.49 0.22
N ALA A 30 -9.51 -7.45 1.11
CA ALA A 30 -8.82 -7.22 2.37
C ALA A 30 -7.31 -7.02 2.14
N HIS A 31 -6.69 -7.89 1.34
CA HIS A 31 -5.30 -7.74 0.90
C HIS A 31 -5.06 -6.42 0.17
N PHE A 32 -5.96 -6.03 -0.74
CA PHE A 32 -5.89 -4.73 -1.42
C PHE A 32 -5.94 -3.54 -0.44
N GLY A 33 -6.84 -3.59 0.55
CA GLY A 33 -6.95 -2.54 1.56
C GLY A 33 -5.69 -2.42 2.43
N LYS A 34 -5.10 -3.57 2.78
CA LYS A 34 -3.85 -3.65 3.55
C LYS A 34 -2.65 -3.15 2.76
N ALA A 35 -2.51 -3.57 1.50
CA ALA A 35 -1.47 -3.09 0.58
C ALA A 35 -1.51 -1.56 0.43
N ARG A 36 -2.71 -0.99 0.28
CA ARG A 36 -2.88 0.46 0.18
C ARG A 36 -2.53 1.20 1.47
N ALA A 37 -2.82 0.62 2.63
CA ALA A 37 -2.41 1.19 3.91
C ALA A 37 -0.88 1.22 4.04
N PHE A 38 -0.17 0.18 3.57
CA PHE A 38 1.30 0.17 3.51
C PHE A 38 1.86 1.20 2.53
N ASP A 39 1.28 1.34 1.34
CA ASP A 39 1.73 2.32 0.33
C ASP A 39 1.67 3.75 0.89
N ILE A 40 0.54 4.15 1.49
CA ILE A 40 0.41 5.49 2.07
C ILE A 40 1.35 5.67 3.28
N ARG A 41 1.52 4.64 4.12
CA ARG A 41 2.48 4.69 5.23
C ARG A 41 3.92 4.83 4.73
N SER A 42 4.28 4.15 3.64
CA SER A 42 5.59 4.26 3.03
C SER A 42 5.89 5.67 2.50
N GLU A 43 4.88 6.36 1.97
CA GLU A 43 5.02 7.75 1.52
C GLU A 43 5.24 8.71 2.70
N MET A 44 4.72 8.38 3.89
CA MET A 44 4.92 9.18 5.09
C MET A 44 6.26 8.92 5.77
N ASP A 45 6.62 7.64 5.93
CA ASP A 45 7.84 7.22 6.62
C ASP A 45 9.07 7.25 5.68
N ALA A 46 8.85 7.43 4.37
CA ALA A 46 9.85 7.33 3.29
C ALA A 46 10.65 6.02 3.33
N ASP A 47 10.02 4.94 3.81
CA ASP A 47 10.65 3.65 4.05
C ASP A 47 10.26 2.65 2.96
N LYS A 48 11.29 2.05 2.36
CA LYS A 48 11.17 1.03 1.31
C LYS A 48 10.62 -0.28 1.84
N ALA A 49 10.80 -0.57 3.12
CA ALA A 49 10.27 -1.81 3.72
C ALA A 49 8.74 -1.89 3.62
N PHE A 50 8.03 -0.76 3.73
CA PHE A 50 6.58 -0.74 3.56
C PHE A 50 6.14 -0.83 2.10
N LEU A 51 6.94 -0.31 1.17
CA LEU A 51 6.71 -0.53 -0.27
C LEU A 51 6.82 -2.01 -0.62
N ASP A 52 7.82 -2.72 -0.08
CA ASP A 52 7.98 -4.17 -0.29
C ASP A 52 6.77 -4.95 0.22
N MET A 53 6.31 -4.63 1.42
CA MET A 53 5.09 -5.24 1.99
C MET A 53 3.87 -4.94 1.12
N ALA A 54 3.71 -3.72 0.62
CA ALA A 54 2.59 -3.36 -0.25
C ALA A 54 2.61 -4.15 -1.57
N ILE A 55 3.79 -4.29 -2.21
CA ILE A 55 3.95 -5.04 -3.46
C ILE A 55 3.58 -6.51 -3.25
N ASN A 56 4.00 -7.11 -2.14
CA ASN A 56 3.68 -8.49 -1.83
C ASN A 56 2.16 -8.69 -1.67
N GLU A 57 1.51 -7.84 -0.88
CA GLU A 57 0.06 -7.91 -0.68
C GLU A 57 -0.72 -7.67 -1.98
N TYR A 58 -0.25 -6.80 -2.88
CA TYR A 58 -0.85 -6.63 -4.21
C TYR A 58 -0.64 -7.86 -5.12
N GLN A 59 0.47 -8.59 -4.97
CA GLN A 59 0.70 -9.85 -5.70
C GLN A 59 -0.32 -10.91 -5.27
N GLU A 60 -0.56 -11.08 -3.97
CA GLU A 60 -1.58 -12.01 -3.45
C GLU A 60 -2.98 -11.71 -4.04
N VAL A 61 -3.33 -10.43 -4.20
CA VAL A 61 -4.59 -10.04 -4.86
C VAL A 61 -4.63 -10.47 -6.32
N LEU A 62 -3.51 -10.34 -7.04
CA LEU A 62 -3.42 -10.69 -8.46
C LEU A 62 -3.40 -12.20 -8.70
N ASP A 63 -2.94 -12.97 -7.73
CA ASP A 63 -2.90 -14.43 -7.78
C ASP A 63 -4.27 -15.06 -7.46
N CYS A 64 -5.20 -14.26 -6.92
CA CYS A 64 -6.58 -14.69 -6.68
C CYS A 64 -7.43 -14.58 -7.96
N ASP A 65 -7.79 -15.72 -8.55
CA ASP A 65 -8.61 -15.81 -9.78
C ASP A 65 -10.02 -15.22 -9.63
N ASP A 66 -10.56 -15.19 -8.40
CA ASP A 66 -11.88 -14.63 -8.09
C ASP A 66 -11.89 -13.09 -7.97
N THR A 67 -10.79 -12.42 -8.35
CA THR A 67 -10.76 -10.96 -8.33
C THR A 67 -11.64 -10.35 -9.41
N PRO A 68 -12.53 -9.39 -9.05
CA PRO A 68 -13.29 -8.69 -10.07
C PRO A 68 -12.33 -7.86 -10.95
N ASP A 69 -12.55 -7.90 -12.27
CA ASP A 69 -11.74 -7.21 -13.30
C ASP A 69 -11.33 -5.78 -12.94
N ALA A 70 -12.25 -5.01 -12.36
CA ALA A 70 -11.98 -3.63 -11.96
C ALA A 70 -10.92 -3.53 -10.86
N LEU A 71 -10.95 -4.46 -9.89
CA LEU A 71 -9.95 -4.53 -8.82
C LEU A 71 -8.63 -5.07 -9.37
N PHE A 72 -8.66 -6.07 -10.24
CA PHE A 72 -7.47 -6.63 -10.87
C PHE A 72 -6.69 -5.57 -11.64
N ARG A 73 -7.34 -4.82 -12.54
CA ARG A 73 -6.71 -3.74 -13.32
C ARG A 73 -6.13 -2.65 -12.43
N TYR A 74 -6.86 -2.28 -11.38
CA TYR A 74 -6.40 -1.28 -10.44
C TYR A 74 -5.17 -1.76 -9.68
N CYS A 75 -5.23 -2.96 -9.11
CA CYS A 75 -4.14 -3.59 -8.35
C CYS A 75 -2.87 -3.74 -9.21
N PHE A 76 -3.03 -4.20 -10.44
CA PHE A 76 -1.94 -4.35 -11.41
C PHE A 76 -1.26 -2.99 -11.70
N TYR A 77 -2.05 -1.96 -11.98
CA TYR A 77 -1.54 -0.62 -12.22
C TYR A 77 -0.84 -0.05 -10.99
N THR A 78 -1.46 -0.13 -9.81
CA THR A 78 -0.88 0.38 -8.56
C THR A 78 0.41 -0.33 -8.22
N ARG A 79 0.47 -1.66 -8.30
CA ARG A 79 1.69 -2.43 -8.05
C ARG A 79 2.82 -2.03 -8.99
N SER A 80 2.52 -1.85 -10.27
CA SER A 80 3.49 -1.38 -11.27
C SER A 80 4.06 -0.02 -10.86
N LEU A 81 3.20 0.93 -10.46
CA LEU A 81 3.64 2.24 -9.96
C LEU A 81 4.47 2.13 -8.68
N THR A 82 4.07 1.30 -7.71
CA THR A 82 4.81 1.08 -6.47
C THR A 82 6.18 0.46 -6.74
N SER A 83 6.28 -0.48 -7.67
CA SER A 83 7.55 -1.06 -8.13
C SER A 83 8.45 -0.03 -8.81
N ILE A 84 7.89 0.85 -9.65
CA ILE A 84 8.64 1.96 -10.24
C ILE A 84 9.15 2.90 -9.14
N LYS A 85 8.31 3.27 -8.16
CA LYS A 85 8.72 4.09 -6.99
C LYS A 85 9.83 3.43 -6.18
N TYR A 86 9.74 2.11 -5.98
CA TYR A 86 10.74 1.31 -5.27
C TYR A 86 12.10 1.38 -5.95
N LEU A 87 12.13 1.19 -7.27
CA LEU A 87 13.33 1.30 -8.10
C LEU A 87 13.84 2.74 -8.21
N SER A 88 12.95 3.74 -8.19
CA SER A 88 13.29 5.17 -8.31
C SER A 88 13.75 5.83 -7.00
N GLY A 89 14.12 5.06 -5.98
CA GLY A 89 14.37 5.54 -4.62
C GLY A 89 15.55 6.51 -4.37
N CYS A 90 15.85 7.44 -5.27
CA CYS A 90 16.80 8.56 -5.09
C CYS A 90 16.37 9.77 -5.94
N CYS A 91 15.72 10.79 -5.34
CA CYS A 91 15.85 12.23 -5.70
C CYS A 91 14.79 13.12 -5.02
N GLN A 92 14.53 12.96 -3.72
CA GLN A 92 13.95 14.06 -2.92
C GLN A 92 14.59 14.12 -1.52
N SER A 93 15.91 14.08 -1.44
CA SER A 93 16.61 14.79 -0.36
C SER A 93 16.78 16.24 -0.81
N SER A 94 15.81 17.08 -0.44
CA SER A 94 15.99 18.54 -0.48
C SER A 94 17.02 18.92 0.59
N GLY A 95 18.19 19.39 0.17
CA GLY A 95 19.16 20.05 1.06
C GLY A 95 20.63 19.70 0.81
N SER A 96 21.29 20.38 -0.13
CA SER A 96 22.31 21.38 0.17
C SER A 96 22.89 21.91 -1.15
N PHE A 97 22.68 23.20 -1.38
CA PHE A 97 23.64 24.00 -2.14
C PHE A 97 25.04 23.76 -1.55
N TYR A 98 26.02 23.46 -2.39
CA TYR A 98 27.36 24.06 -2.41
C TYR A 98 28.02 23.75 -3.75
#